data_AF-A0A0W8F0K9-F1
#
_entry.id   AF-A0A0W8F0K9-F1
#
_cell.length_a   1.000
_cell.length_b   1.000
_cell.length_c   1.000
_cell.angle_alpha   90.00
_cell.angle_beta   90.00
_cell.angle_gamma   90.00
#
_symmetry.space_group_name_H-M   'P 1'
#
loop_
_entity.id
_entity.type
_entity.pdbx_description
1 polymer ?
#
loop_
_entity_poly.entity_id
_entity_poly.type
_entity_poly.pdbx_seq_one_letter_code
_entity_poly.pdbx_strand_id
1 'polypeptide(L)'
;MEGVYHAHPLPTWSDFLMRDIHDGTWDTGYVVPVTGVWFLEKGDVDFGASIGKGEAATRLYQSAVQASGASMRKEGNEEVYAGWHAALFNRCCDVVSHLSCGILRATLGGRFWECF
;
A
#
# COMPACT_ATOMS: atom_id res chain seq x y z
N MET A 1 -20.21 -4.23 9.74
CA MET A 1 -19.72 -2.95 10.30
C MET A 1 -19.17 -2.17 9.13
N GLU A 2 -19.67 -0.96 8.89
CA GLU A 2 -19.18 -0.10 7.81
C GLU A 2 -17.75 0.36 8.17
N GLY A 3 -16.75 -0.30 7.58
CA GLY A 3 -15.34 -0.03 7.89
C GLY A 3 -14.87 1.23 7.19
N VAL A 4 -14.83 2.37 7.88
CA VAL A 4 -14.17 3.58 7.39
C VAL A 4 -12.68 3.50 7.71
N TYR A 5 -11.86 3.38 6.67
CA TYR A 5 -10.42 3.38 6.80
C TYR A 5 -9.91 4.81 7.02
N HIS A 6 -8.94 4.97 7.91
CA HIS A 6 -8.29 6.24 8.20
C HIS A 6 -6.78 6.07 8.04
N ALA A 7 -6.13 7.08 7.46
CA ALA A 7 -4.69 7.18 7.37
C ALA A 7 -4.19 8.19 8.42
N HIS A 8 -3.14 7.79 9.13
CA HIS A 8 -2.35 8.66 9.97
C HIS A 8 -1.09 9.07 9.21
N PRO A 9 -0.63 10.33 9.31
CA PRO A 9 0.62 10.78 8.70
C PRO A 9 1.80 10.24 9.52
N LEU A 10 2.05 8.93 9.39
CA LEU A 10 3.25 8.32 9.94
C LEU A 10 4.45 8.60 9.02
N PRO A 11 5.66 8.72 9.59
CA PRO A 11 6.89 8.75 8.81
C PRO A 11 6.96 7.59 7.83
N THR A 12 7.51 7.85 6.65
CA THR A 12 7.70 6.84 5.62
C THR A 12 8.80 5.86 6.04
N TRP A 13 8.78 4.64 5.48
CA TRP A 13 9.90 3.70 5.68
C TRP A 13 11.24 4.28 5.22
N SER A 14 11.24 5.12 4.19
CA SER A 14 12.44 5.87 3.78
C SER A 14 12.92 6.84 4.85
N ASP A 15 12.03 7.47 5.62
CA ASP A 15 12.45 8.28 6.77
C ASP A 15 13.20 7.39 7.76
N PHE A 16 12.69 6.19 8.08
CA PHE A 16 13.33 5.27 9.02
C PHE A 16 14.63 4.64 8.52
N LEU A 17 14.71 4.37 7.22
CA LEU A 17 15.83 3.64 6.63
C LEU A 17 16.94 4.57 6.11
N MET A 18 16.63 5.82 5.78
CA MET A 18 17.57 6.74 5.11
C MET A 18 17.86 8.01 5.91
N ARG A 19 17.04 8.37 6.91
CA ARG A 19 17.27 9.56 7.74
C ARG A 19 17.62 9.15 9.17
N ASP A 20 18.48 9.94 9.79
CA ASP A 20 18.90 9.74 11.18
C ASP A 20 17.81 10.32 12.11
N ILE A 21 16.74 9.56 12.38
CA ILE A 21 15.52 10.09 13.02
C ILE A 21 15.57 10.14 14.55
N HIS A 22 16.72 10.49 15.12
CA HIS A 22 16.84 10.47 16.58
C HIS A 22 15.91 11.46 17.31
N ASP A 23 15.45 12.54 16.65
CA ASP A 23 14.67 13.62 17.29
C ASP A 23 13.36 14.02 16.55
N GLY A 24 12.80 13.16 15.69
CA GLY A 24 11.55 13.44 14.98
C GLY A 24 10.31 13.26 15.86
N THR A 25 9.45 14.27 15.97
CA THR A 25 8.07 14.13 16.49
C THR A 25 7.06 14.28 15.37
N TRP A 26 6.03 13.43 15.34
CA TRP A 26 4.95 13.50 14.36
C TRP A 26 3.61 13.70 15.06
N ASP A 27 2.77 14.54 14.48
CA ASP A 27 1.40 14.71 14.94
C ASP A 27 0.57 13.49 14.55
N THR A 28 0.30 12.62 15.52
CA THR A 28 -0.55 11.43 15.35
C THR A 28 -2.04 11.72 15.56
N GLY A 29 -2.39 12.93 16.02
CA GLY A 29 -3.77 13.35 16.26
C GLY A 29 -4.53 13.69 14.99
N TYR A 30 -3.81 13.96 13.90
CA TYR A 30 -4.41 14.18 12.58
C TYR A 30 -4.71 12.87 11.86
N VAL A 31 -5.93 12.75 11.33
CA VAL A 31 -6.39 11.59 10.54
C VAL A 31 -7.11 12.03 9.28
N VAL A 32 -6.93 11.27 8.19
CA VAL A 32 -7.63 11.51 6.93
C VAL A 32 -8.40 10.25 6.53
N PRO A 33 -9.70 10.34 6.18
CA PRO A 33 -10.44 9.19 5.69
C PRO A 33 -9.84 8.71 4.36
N VAL A 34 -9.58 7.41 4.26
CA VAL A 34 -9.13 6.75 3.04
C VAL A 34 -10.36 6.42 2.21
N THR A 35 -10.49 7.05 1.06
CA THR A 35 -11.64 6.86 0.16
C THR A 35 -11.30 5.98 -1.05
N GLY A 36 -10.01 5.76 -1.31
CA GLY A 36 -9.58 4.91 -2.42
C GLY A 36 -8.10 4.53 -2.39
N VAL A 37 -7.79 3.51 -3.19
CA VAL A 37 -6.42 3.03 -3.45
C VAL A 37 -6.21 3.04 -4.97
N TRP A 38 -5.13 3.69 -5.40
CA TRP A 38 -4.76 3.80 -6.80
C TRP A 38 -3.37 3.19 -7.02
N PHE A 39 -3.30 2.22 -7.92
CA PHE A 39 -2.05 1.56 -8.28
C PHE A 39 -1.36 2.36 -9.37
N LEU A 40 -0.13 2.78 -9.10
CA LEU A 40 0.62 3.56 -10.04
C LEU A 40 1.14 2.69 -11.19
N GLU A 41 0.91 3.14 -12.41
CA GLU A 41 1.47 2.57 -13.62
C GLU A 41 2.16 3.66 -14.44
N LYS A 42 3.17 3.25 -15.19
CA LYS A 42 3.81 4.13 -16.17
C LYS A 42 2.94 4.19 -17.43
N GLY A 43 2.70 5.39 -17.95
CA GLY A 43 1.96 5.57 -19.19
C GLY A 43 2.50 6.71 -20.03
N ASP A 44 2.08 6.78 -21.29
CA ASP A 44 2.43 7.89 -22.19
C ASP A 44 1.55 9.11 -21.96
N VAL A 45 0.40 8.93 -21.29
CA VAL A 45 -0.57 9.99 -20.95
C VAL A 45 -1.07 9.76 -19.52
N ASP A 46 -1.28 10.86 -18.79
CA ASP A 46 -1.85 10.82 -17.44
C ASP A 46 -3.31 10.33 -17.52
N PHE A 47 -3.64 9.28 -16.79
CA PHE A 47 -4.95 8.65 -16.89
C PHE A 47 -5.36 7.90 -15.64
N GLY A 48 -6.61 8.04 -15.21
CA GLY A 48 -7.19 7.28 -14.11
C GLY A 48 -8.27 6.32 -14.61
N ALA A 49 -8.15 5.03 -14.27
CA ALA A 49 -9.17 4.03 -14.58
C ALA A 49 -9.58 3.25 -13.34
N SER A 50 -10.89 3.09 -13.11
CA SER A 50 -11.38 2.15 -12.10
C SER A 50 -11.05 0.72 -12.50
N ILE A 51 -10.73 -0.13 -11.53
CA ILE A 51 -10.51 -1.56 -11.73
C ILE A 51 -11.46 -2.40 -10.89
N GLY A 52 -11.61 -3.67 -11.28
CA GLY A 52 -12.41 -4.63 -10.53
C GLY A 52 -11.82 -4.94 -9.14
N LYS A 53 -12.68 -5.25 -8.17
CA LYS A 53 -12.26 -5.54 -6.79
C LYS A 53 -11.29 -6.73 -6.68
N GLY A 54 -11.46 -7.76 -7.51
CA GLY A 54 -10.55 -8.90 -7.55
C GLY A 54 -9.14 -8.53 -8.03
N GLU A 55 -9.06 -7.67 -9.05
CA GLU A 55 -7.78 -7.14 -9.53
C GLU A 55 -7.13 -6.25 -8.47
N ALA A 56 -7.90 -5.36 -7.85
CA ALA A 56 -7.43 -4.50 -6.77
C ALA A 56 -6.90 -5.30 -5.57
N ALA A 57 -7.61 -6.35 -5.14
CA ALA A 57 -7.18 -7.22 -4.05
C ALA A 57 -5.85 -7.91 -4.38
N THR A 58 -5.71 -8.41 -5.60
CA THR A 58 -4.49 -9.09 -6.07
C THR A 58 -3.29 -8.14 -6.09
N ARG A 59 -3.46 -6.93 -6.65
CA ARG A 59 -2.39 -5.92 -6.70
C ARG A 59 -2.00 -5.45 -5.30
N LEU A 60 -2.97 -5.18 -4.42
CA LEU A 60 -2.71 -4.79 -3.03
C LEU A 60 -1.97 -5.89 -2.28
N TYR A 61 -2.39 -7.14 -2.45
CA TYR A 61 -1.72 -8.30 -1.86
C TYR A 61 -0.27 -8.42 -2.35
N GLN A 62 -0.03 -8.29 -3.65
CA GLN A 62 1.33 -8.33 -4.21
C GLN A 62 2.22 -7.22 -3.63
N SER A 63 1.71 -6.00 -3.51
CA SER A 63 2.43 -4.89 -2.87
C SER A 63 2.73 -5.17 -1.39
N ALA A 64 1.75 -5.67 -0.64
CA ALA A 64 1.92 -5.99 0.77
C ALA A 64 2.94 -7.13 0.99
N VAL A 65 2.92 -8.16 0.14
CA VAL A 65 3.90 -9.25 0.18
C VAL A 65 5.30 -8.75 -0.14
N GLN A 66 5.47 -7.84 -1.10
CA GLN A 66 6.79 -7.25 -1.39
C GLN A 66 7.30 -6.45 -0.19
N ALA A 67 6.43 -5.68 0.47
CA ALA A 67 6.81 -4.85 1.61
C ALA A 67 7.14 -5.65 2.89
N SER A 68 6.52 -6.81 3.11
CA SER A 68 6.60 -7.51 4.40
C SER A 68 7.02 -8.99 4.32
N GLY A 69 7.02 -9.59 3.13
CA GLY A 69 7.26 -11.01 2.95
C GLY A 69 8.68 -11.45 3.32
N ALA A 70 9.68 -10.59 3.12
CA ALA A 70 11.06 -10.89 3.54
C ALA A 70 11.18 -11.03 5.06
N SER A 71 10.49 -10.18 5.83
CA SER A 71 10.48 -10.25 7.29
C SER A 71 9.77 -11.53 7.78
N MET A 72 8.64 -11.88 7.18
CA MET A 72 7.90 -13.09 7.56
C MET A 72 8.64 -14.38 7.21
N ARG A 73 9.34 -14.44 6.07
CA ARG A 73 10.13 -15.63 5.71
C ARG A 73 11.28 -15.90 6.68
N LYS A 74 11.84 -14.87 7.32
CA LYS A 74 12.93 -15.02 8.30
C LYS A 74 12.51 -15.79 9.55
N GLU A 75 11.21 -15.90 9.83
CA GLU A 75 10.71 -16.73 10.94
C GLU A 75 10.96 -18.23 10.71
N GLY A 76 11.20 -18.66 9.46
CA GLY A 76 11.60 -20.03 9.13
C GLY A 76 10.51 -21.10 9.35
N ASN A 77 9.29 -20.70 9.69
CA ASN A 77 8.15 -21.59 9.89
C ASN A 77 7.19 -21.51 8.69
N GLU A 78 7.13 -22.58 7.90
CA GLU A 78 6.32 -22.63 6.68
C GLU A 78 4.80 -22.57 6.95
N GLU A 79 4.33 -23.17 8.05
CA GLU A 79 2.91 -23.16 8.41
C GLU A 79 2.46 -21.74 8.78
N VAL A 80 3.28 -21.03 9.56
CA VAL A 80 3.04 -19.62 9.90
C VAL A 80 3.07 -18.75 8.63
N TYR A 81 4.03 -18.98 7.74
CA TYR A 81 4.13 -18.24 6.49
C TYR A 81 2.91 -18.46 5.58
N ALA A 82 2.42 -19.69 5.47
CA ALA A 82 1.21 -20.02 4.71
C ALA A 82 -0.05 -19.39 5.32
N GLY A 83 -0.20 -19.49 6.65
CA GLY A 83 -1.31 -18.86 7.38
C GLY A 83 -1.32 -17.34 7.26
N TRP A 84 -0.12 -16.73 7.31
CA TRP A 84 0.05 -15.31 7.10
C TRP A 84 -0.39 -14.86 5.69
N HIS A 85 -0.03 -15.61 4.64
CA HIS A 85 -0.45 -15.32 3.27
C HIS A 85 -1.97 -15.33 3.09
N ALA A 86 -2.63 -16.38 3.59
CA ALA A 86 -4.07 -16.49 3.51
C ALA A 86 -4.76 -15.34 4.28
N ALA A 87 -4.28 -15.03 5.48
CA ALA A 87 -4.80 -13.92 6.28
C ALA A 87 -4.57 -12.57 5.61
N LEU A 88 -3.40 -12.35 5.01
CA LEU A 88 -3.07 -11.11 4.31
C LEU A 88 -3.97 -10.91 3.08
N PHE A 89 -4.15 -11.96 2.27
CA PHE A 89 -5.03 -11.90 1.10
C PHE A 89 -6.48 -11.58 1.48
N ASN A 90 -7.01 -12.24 2.52
CA ASN A 90 -8.36 -11.97 3.02
C ASN A 90 -8.54 -10.53 3.52
N ARG A 91 -7.52 -9.97 4.20
CA ARG A 91 -7.54 -8.55 4.60
C ARG A 91 -7.52 -7.62 3.39
N CYS A 92 -6.77 -7.95 2.34
CA CYS A 92 -6.76 -7.16 1.11
C CYS A 92 -8.15 -7.15 0.45
N CYS A 93 -8.82 -8.31 0.37
CA CYS A 93 -10.20 -8.41 -0.10
C CYS A 93 -11.17 -7.54 0.70
N ASP A 94 -11.07 -7.59 2.03
CA ASP A 94 -11.89 -6.77 2.94
C ASP A 94 -11.66 -5.27 2.72
N VAL A 95 -10.40 -4.83 2.69
CA VAL A 95 -10.01 -3.43 2.43
C VAL A 95 -10.58 -2.92 1.12
N VAL A 96 -10.32 -3.62 0.01
CA VAL A 96 -10.75 -3.13 -1.29
C VAL A 96 -12.26 -3.16 -1.44
N SER A 97 -13.00 -3.97 -0.69
CA SER A 97 -14.46 -4.00 -0.74
C SER A 97 -15.09 -2.67 -0.33
N HIS A 98 -14.42 -1.90 0.55
CA HIS A 98 -14.89 -0.62 1.07
C HIS A 98 -14.34 0.61 0.33
N LEU A 99 -13.31 0.45 -0.52
CA LEU A 99 -12.57 1.57 -1.11
C LEU A 99 -12.80 1.70 -2.62
N SER A 100 -12.76 2.91 -3.17
CA SER A 100 -12.61 3.08 -4.62
C SER A 100 -11.25 2.55 -5.06
N CYS A 101 -11.19 1.76 -6.13
CA CYS A 101 -9.94 1.17 -6.59
C CYS A 101 -9.71 1.49 -8.06
N GLY A 102 -8.48 1.83 -8.40
CA GLY A 102 -8.13 2.14 -9.78
C GLY A 102 -6.64 2.06 -10.08
N ILE A 103 -6.31 2.28 -11.34
CA ILE A 103 -4.97 2.50 -11.83
C ILE A 103 -4.81 3.99 -12.07
N LEU A 104 -3.69 4.54 -11.59
CA LEU A 104 -3.24 5.88 -11.92
C LEU A 104 -2.03 5.75 -12.84
N ARG A 105 -2.20 6.10 -14.12
CA ARG A 105 -1.11 6.21 -15.08
C ARG A 105 -0.50 7.60 -14.98
N ALA A 106 0.81 7.66 -14.82
CA ALA A 106 1.56 8.91 -14.78
C ALA A 106 2.62 8.93 -15.89
N THR A 107 2.74 10.07 -16.56
CA THR A 107 3.67 10.29 -17.67
C THR A 107 5.14 10.33 -17.25
N LEU A 108 6.01 9.94 -18.19
CA LEU A 108 7.47 9.93 -18.07
C LEU A 108 8.07 11.33 -17.89
N GLY A 109 7.42 12.36 -18.44
CA GLY A 109 7.89 13.76 -18.38
C GLY A 109 7.62 14.44 -17.03
N GLY A 110 6.88 13.78 -16.13
CA GLY A 110 6.72 14.25 -14.76
C GLY A 110 7.94 13.90 -13.91
N ARG A 111 8.37 14.84 -13.05
CA ARG A 111 9.45 14.65 -12.07
C ARG A 111 9.23 13.48 -11.10
N PHE A 112 8.05 12.86 -11.10
CA PHE A 112 7.70 11.74 -10.24
C PHE A 112 8.67 10.56 -10.39
N TRP A 113 9.15 10.28 -11.61
CA TRP A 113 9.99 9.12 -11.89
C TRP A 113 11.50 9.37 -11.77
N GLU A 114 11.94 10.60 -11.54
CA GLU A 114 13.37 10.95 -11.48
C GLU A 114 14.03 10.59 -10.14
N CYS A 115 13.23 10.27 -9.12
CA CYS A 115 13.70 9.99 -7.76
C CYS A 115 13.52 8.52 -7.32
N PHE A 116 13.17 7.61 -8.24
CA PHE A 116 13.06 6.16 -8.00
C PHE A 116 13.99 5.38 -8.93
#